data_AF-A0A9D2RAU9-F1
#
_entry.id   AF-A0A9D2RAU9-F1
#
_cell.length_a   1.000
_cell.length_b   1.000
_cell.length_c   1.000
_cell.angle_alpha   90.00
_cell.angle_beta   90.00
_cell.angle_gamma   90.00
#
_symmetry.space_group_name_H-M   'P 1'
#
loop_
_entity.id
_entity.type
_entity.pdbx_description
1 polymer ?
#
loop_
_entity_poly.entity_id
_entity_poly.type
_entity_poly.pdbx_seq_one_letter_code
_entity_poly.pdbx_strand_id
1 'polypeptide(L)'
;MMGVLHINRENKISLDSYAEHRKMDLTSGQFIYFKVKNSWIPVMIKYSPESGRWCFCHMENININGQEAMVRDFYDPETPDSQESIRQ
;
A
#
# COMPACT_ATOMS: atom_id res chain seq x y z
N MET A 1 -4.93 1.77 5.97
CA MET A 1 -4.35 0.44 6.19
C MET A 1 -2.82 0.47 6.10
N MET A 2 -2.12 -0.12 7.07
CA MET A 2 -0.65 -0.31 7.06
C MET A 2 -0.31 -1.80 7.02
N GLY A 3 0.70 -2.19 6.25
CA GLY A 3 1.10 -3.58 6.10
C GLY A 3 2.41 -3.78 5.33
N VAL A 4 2.64 -4.99 4.87
CA VAL A 4 3.80 -5.39 4.07
C VAL A 4 3.36 -5.69 2.64
N LEU A 5 4.13 -5.22 1.66
CA LEU A 5 3.87 -5.49 0.24
C LEU A 5 4.28 -6.92 -0.10
N HIS A 6 3.38 -7.66 -0.73
CA HIS A 6 3.62 -9.02 -1.21
C HIS A 6 3.26 -9.15 -2.68
N ILE A 7 4.19 -9.71 -3.45
CA ILE A 7 3.94 -10.17 -4.82
C ILE A 7 3.72 -11.69 -4.80
N ASN A 8 2.59 -12.14 -5.34
CA ASN A 8 2.25 -13.56 -5.39
C ASN A 8 2.81 -14.26 -6.66
N ARG A 9 2.54 -15.56 -6.81
CA ARG A 9 2.99 -16.36 -7.96
C ARG A 9 2.38 -15.93 -9.30
N GLU A 10 1.24 -15.24 -9.28
CA GLU A 10 0.58 -14.66 -10.46
C GLU A 10 1.07 -13.23 -10.75
N ASN A 11 2.13 -12.79 -10.08
CA ASN A 11 2.68 -11.43 -10.19
C ASN A 11 1.68 -10.33 -9.81
N LYS A 12 0.72 -10.62 -8.93
CA LYS A 12 -0.19 -9.64 -8.34
C LYS A 12 0.42 -9.08 -7.05
N ILE A 13 0.37 -7.76 -6.90
CA ILE A 13 0.83 -7.07 -5.70
C ILE A 13 -0.34 -6.83 -4.74
N SER A 14 -0.04 -6.95 -3.45
CA SER A 14 -1.02 -6.76 -2.38
C SER A 14 -0.33 -6.21 -1.14
N LEU A 15 -1.07 -5.49 -0.30
CA LEU A 15 -0.68 -5.08 1.03
C LEU A 15 -1.31 -6.02 2.05
N ASP A 16 -0.49 -6.72 2.82
CA ASP A 16 -0.93 -7.62 3.88
C ASP A 16 -0.73 -6.96 5.26
N SER A 17 -1.82 -6.75 5.98
CA SER A 17 -1.81 -6.20 7.34
C SER A 17 -2.09 -7.31 8.34
N TYR A 18 -1.05 -7.74 9.05
CA TYR A 18 -1.19 -8.68 10.16
C TYR A 18 -2.04 -8.13 11.31
N ALA A 19 -1.97 -6.82 11.56
CA ALA A 19 -2.72 -6.18 12.64
C ALA A 19 -4.23 -6.10 12.33
N GLU A 20 -4.58 -5.85 11.08
CA GLU A 20 -5.99 -5.75 10.64
C GLU A 20 -6.54 -7.10 10.15
N HIS A 21 -5.72 -8.16 10.12
CA HIS A 21 -6.02 -9.45 9.48
C HIS A 21 -6.61 -9.30 8.07
N ARG A 22 -6.11 -8.30 7.34
CA ARG A 22 -6.68 -7.85 6.07
C ARG A 22 -5.61 -7.85 5.00
N LYS A 23 -6.01 -8.21 3.79
CA LYS A 23 -5.21 -8.10 2.59
C LYS A 23 -5.91 -7.19 1.59
N MET A 24 -5.15 -6.29 0.97
CA MET A 24 -5.65 -5.35 -0.03
C MET A 24 -4.84 -5.51 -1.31
N ASP A 25 -5.50 -5.86 -2.41
CA ASP A 25 -4.86 -5.85 -3.72
C ASP A 25 -4.59 -4.41 -4.17
N LEU A 26 -3.43 -4.18 -4.78
CA LEU A 26 -3.06 -2.86 -5.27
C LEU A 26 -2.95 -2.85 -6.80
N THR A 27 -3.16 -1.69 -7.40
CA THR A 27 -3.12 -1.51 -8.85
C THR A 27 -1.96 -0.63 -9.28
N SER A 28 -1.46 -0.85 -10.51
CA SER A 28 -0.41 0.00 -11.08
C SER A 28 -0.94 1.43 -11.24
N GLY A 29 -0.16 2.41 -10.82
CA GLY A 29 -0.54 3.83 -10.77
C GLY A 29 -1.06 4.28 -9.39
N GLN A 30 -1.26 3.37 -8.44
CA GLN A 30 -1.73 3.72 -7.10
C GLN A 30 -0.63 4.39 -6.27
N PHE A 31 -1.02 5.44 -5.53
CA PHE A 31 -0.15 6.06 -4.53
C PHE A 31 -0.20 5.32 -3.21
N ILE A 32 0.97 5.08 -2.63
CA ILE A 32 1.14 4.52 -1.29
C ILE A 32 2.21 5.32 -0.54
N TYR A 33 2.29 5.13 0.76
CA TYR A 33 3.42 5.58 1.57
C TYR A 33 4.37 4.41 1.79
N PHE A 34 5.60 4.52 1.32
CA PHE A 34 6.67 3.55 1.52
C PHE A 34 7.53 3.97 2.73
N LYS A 35 7.83 3.02 3.63
CA LYS A 35 8.65 3.30 4.81
C LYS A 35 10.13 3.26 4.49
N VAL A 36 10.83 4.36 4.77
CA VAL A 36 12.29 4.45 4.73
C VAL A 36 12.78 4.85 6.12
N LYS A 37 13.44 3.91 6.81
CA LYS A 37 13.83 4.08 8.23
C LYS A 37 12.62 4.47 9.09
N ASN A 38 12.59 5.70 9.58
CA ASN A 38 11.53 6.24 10.44
C ASN A 38 10.61 7.22 9.71
N SER A 39 10.63 7.23 8.37
CA SER A 39 9.89 8.18 7.54
C SER A 39 8.99 7.46 6.54
N TRP A 40 7.85 8.09 6.24
CA TRP A 40 6.89 7.65 5.23
C TRP A 40 7.01 8.54 4.00
N ILE A 41 7.41 7.95 2.88
CA ILE A 41 7.61 8.67 1.61
C ILE A 41 6.45 8.33 0.68
N PRO A 42 5.70 9.32 0.16
CA PRO A 42 4.67 9.05 -0.83
C PRO A 42 5.32 8.62 -2.15
N VAL A 43 4.87 7.50 -2.69
CA VAL A 43 5.39 6.90 -3.91
C VAL A 43 4.25 6.30 -4.72
N MET A 44 4.41 6.27 -6.04
CA MET A 44 3.51 5.52 -6.92
C MET A 44 4.08 4.12 -7.15
N ILE A 45 3.25 3.10 -7.03
CA ILE A 45 3.63 1.75 -7.48
C ILE A 45 3.31 1.60 -8.96
N LYS A 46 4.18 0.92 -9.70
CA LYS A 46 4.00 0.67 -11.12
C LYS A 46 4.38 -0.76 -11.46
N TYR A 47 3.59 -1.37 -12.33
CA TYR A 47 4.01 -2.55 -13.07
C TYR A 47 4.77 -2.12 -14.33
N SER A 48 6.00 -2.61 -14.51
CA SER A 48 6.80 -2.37 -15.71
C SER A 48 6.62 -3.55 -16.68
N PRO A 49 5.93 -3.38 -17.81
CA PRO A 49 5.76 -4.47 -18.79
C PRO A 49 7.07 -4.91 -19.41
N GLU A 50 8.02 -3.97 -19.60
CA GLU A 50 9.33 -4.25 -20.19
C GLU A 50 10.19 -5.16 -19.32
N SER A 51 10.15 -4.98 -17.99
CA SER A 51 10.93 -5.80 -17.05
C SER A 51 10.13 -6.92 -16.41
N GLY A 52 8.80 -6.93 -16.54
CA GLY A 52 7.91 -7.90 -15.90
C GLY A 52 7.81 -7.76 -14.38
N ARG A 53 8.21 -6.62 -13.80
CA ARG A 53 8.33 -6.42 -12.35
C ARG A 53 7.50 -5.25 -11.85
N TRP A 54 7.06 -5.36 -10.61
CA TRP A 54 6.57 -4.24 -9.82
C TRP A 54 7.73 -3.41 -9.28
N CYS A 55 7.59 -2.10 -9.31
CA CYS A 55 8.56 -1.16 -8.76
C CYS A 55 7.87 0.06 -8.13
N PHE A 56 8.63 0.77 -7.30
CA PHE A 56 8.33 2.15 -6.98
C PHE A 56 8.77 3.02 -8.16
N CYS A 57 7.88 3.90 -8.64
CA CYS A 57 8.18 4.80 -9.75
C CYS A 57 9.40 5.68 -9.39
N HIS A 58 10.39 5.75 -10.28
CA HIS A 58 11.65 6.49 -10.11
C HIS A 58 12.59 5.90 -9.03
N MET A 59 12.29 4.73 -8.49
CA MET A 59 13.09 4.00 -7.50
C MET A 59 13.14 2.50 -7.82
N GLU A 60 13.39 2.17 -9.09
CA GLU A 60 13.36 0.81 -9.64
C GLU A 60 14.46 -0.11 -9.08
N ASN A 61 15.47 0.47 -8.43
CA ASN A 61 16.54 -0.25 -7.75
C ASN A 61 16.12 -0.82 -6.39
N ILE A 62 14.99 -0.39 -5.83
CA ILE A 62 14.48 -0.89 -4.55
C ILE A 62 13.57 -2.10 -4.80
N ASN A 63 13.85 -3.22 -4.13
CA ASN A 63 12.95 -4.37 -4.15
C ASN A 63 11.68 -4.04 -3.37
N ILE A 64 10.55 -3.94 -4.08
CA ILE A 64 9.24 -3.62 -3.52
C ILE A 64 8.65 -4.76 -2.67
N ASN A 65 8.98 -6.02 -2.98
CA ASN A 65 8.43 -7.18 -2.26
C ASN A 65 9.04 -7.26 -0.86
N GLY A 66 8.19 -7.34 0.17
CA GLY A 66 8.57 -7.36 1.57
C GLY A 66 8.75 -5.97 2.21
N GLN A 67 8.44 -4.89 1.49
CA GLN A 67 8.55 -3.53 2.06
C GLN A 67 7.31 -3.14 2.86
N GLU A 68 7.54 -2.44 3.98
CA GLU A 68 6.46 -1.81 4.74
C GLU A 68 5.85 -0.64 3.96
N ALA A 69 4.53 -0.64 3.88
CA ALA A 69 3.77 0.40 3.20
C ALA A 69 2.46 0.73 3.93
N MET A 70 1.92 1.89 3.62
CA MET A 70 0.62 2.34 4.10
C MET A 70 -0.18 2.91 2.93
N VAL A 71 -1.42 2.46 2.80
CA VAL A 71 -2.45 3.14 2.01
C VAL A 71 -3.29 3.93 2.99
N ARG A 72 -3.36 5.26 2.81
CA ARG A 72 -4.36 6.06 3.51
C ARG A 72 -5.65 5.91 2.73
N ASP A 73 -6.69 5.44 3.38
CA ASP A 73 -8.04 5.75 2.91
C ASP A 73 -8.13 7.27 2.99
N PHE A 74 -8.46 7.95 1.88
CA PHE A 74 -8.69 9.38 1.93
C PHE A 74 -9.84 9.60 2.91
N TYR A 75 -9.50 10.02 4.13
CA TYR A 75 -10.43 10.63 5.05
C TYR A 75 -10.91 11.89 4.30
N ASP A 76 -12.13 11.84 3.78
CA ASP A 76 -12.80 13.04 3.31
C ASP A 76 -13.24 13.78 4.57
N PRO A 77 -12.63 14.94 4.91
CA PRO A 77 -13.02 15.69 6.10
C PRO A 77 -14.48 16.16 6.05
N GLU A 78 -15.18 16.03 4.91
CA GLU A 78 -16.61 16.37 4.77
C GLU A 78 -17.58 15.21 5.09
N THR A 79 -17.11 14.04 5.55
CA THR A 79 -18.00 12.96 6.05
C THR A 79 -17.74 12.63 7.53
N PRO A 80 -18.48 13.26 8.48
CA PRO A 80 -18.25 13.11 9.92
C PRO A 80 -18.79 11.81 10.53
N ASP A 81 -19.54 11.00 9.78
CA ASP A 81 -20.41 9.95 10.35
C ASP A 81 -19.72 8.59 10.49
N SER A 82 -18.64 8.53 11.27
CA SER A 82 -18.18 7.25 11.85
C SER A 82 -17.85 7.34 13.34
N GLN A 83 -18.33 8.40 14.01
CA GLN A 83 -18.56 8.39 15.45
C GLN A 83 -20.06 8.18 15.70
N GLU A 84 -20.49 6.94 15.90
CA GLU A 84 -21.48 6.52 16.89
C GLU A 84 -21.92 5.07 16.63
N SER A 85 -21.34 4.13 17.37
CA SER A 85 -22.12 3.04 17.96
C SER A 85 -21.37 2.47 19.17
N ILE A 86 -21.20 3.32 20.18
CA ILE A 86 -21.19 2.84 21.56
C ILE A 86 -22.57 3.23 22.09
N ARG A 87 -23.52 2.30 21.97
CA ARG A 87 -24.70 2.22 22.84
C ARG A 87 -24.61 0.83 23.46
N GLN A 88 -24.15 0.74 24.71
CA GLN A 88 -25.01 0.60 25.90
C GLN A 88 -26.18 -0.35 25.66
#